data_AF-A0A7C6N1Y5-F1
#
_entry.id   AF-A0A7C6N1Y5-F1
#
_cell.length_a   1.000
_cell.length_b   1.000
_cell.length_c   1.000
_cell.angle_alpha   90.00
_cell.angle_beta   90.00
_cell.angle_gamma   90.00
#
_symmetry.space_group_name_H-M   'P 1'
#
loop_
_entity.id
_entity.type
_entity.pdbx_description
1 polymer ?
#
loop_
_entity_poly.entity_id
_entity_poly.type
_entity_poly.pdbx_seq_one_letter_code
_entity_poly.pdbx_strand_id
1 'polypeptide(L)'
;MKATMLKSFKEVFGGEESPRVFFAPGRVNMIGEHTDYNGGHVFPCALTIGTYAAVRLREDRQLNFYSMNFEELGVIRSSLDELVNKKEDNWANYPKGILWALGEHSYKIDRGFDIVYYGNIPNAS
;
A
#
# COMPACT_ATOMS: atom_id res chain seq x y z
N MET A 1 3.99 8.72 14.11
CA MET A 1 4.09 8.15 12.75
C MET A 1 3.74 9.13 11.64
N LYS A 2 2.61 9.86 11.70
CA LYS A 2 2.22 10.82 10.65
C LYS A 2 3.36 11.78 10.23
N ALA A 3 4.03 12.43 11.18
CA ALA A 3 5.15 13.33 10.88
C ALA A 3 6.31 12.64 10.14
N THR A 4 6.64 11.40 10.53
CA THR A 4 7.65 10.57 9.86
C THR A 4 7.29 10.30 8.41
N MET A 5 6.03 9.90 8.16
CA MET A 5 5.54 9.65 6.81
C MET A 5 5.58 10.90 5.93
N LEU A 6 5.18 12.06 6.47
CA LEU A 6 5.24 13.33 5.75
C LEU A 6 6.67 13.75 5.42
N LYS A 7 7.60 13.53 6.37
CA LYS A 7 9.02 13.81 6.18
C LYS A 7 9.61 12.95 5.05
N SER A 8 9.44 11.62 5.13
CA SER A 8 9.94 10.70 4.10
C SER A 8 9.32 10.99 2.73
N PHE A 9 8.02 11.28 2.68
CA PHE A 9 7.37 11.67 1.42
C PHE A 9 7.99 12.93 0.80
N LYS A 10 8.27 13.95 1.61
CA LYS A 10 8.93 15.18 1.13
C LYS A 10 10.35 14.91 0.63
N GLU A 11 11.09 14.02 1.29
CA GLU A 11 12.45 13.64 0.89
C GLU A 11 12.47 12.87 -0.44
N VAL A 12 11.48 11.99 -0.68
CA VAL A 12 11.42 11.14 -1.88
C VAL A 12 10.77 11.83 -3.07
N PHE A 13 9.66 12.53 -2.87
CA PHE A 13 8.81 13.06 -3.95
C PHE A 13 8.68 14.59 -3.97
N GLY A 14 9.17 15.30 -2.95
CA GLY A 14 9.08 16.76 -2.86
C GLY A 14 7.66 17.31 -3.00
N GLY A 15 7.55 18.52 -3.57
CA GLY A 15 6.29 19.21 -3.86
C GLY A 15 5.69 20.01 -2.70
N GLU A 16 4.78 20.94 -3.05
CA GLU A 16 4.16 21.86 -2.09
C GLU A 16 2.90 21.28 -1.45
N GLU A 17 2.14 20.48 -2.20
CA GLU A 17 0.94 19.83 -1.69
C GLU A 17 1.28 18.71 -0.69
N SER A 18 0.67 18.79 0.48
CA SER A 18 0.87 17.80 1.54
C SER A 18 0.11 16.49 1.23
N PRO A 19 0.77 15.32 1.31
CA PRO A 19 0.10 14.04 1.13
C PRO A 19 -0.87 13.76 2.29
N ARG A 20 -1.88 12.91 2.03
CA ARG A 20 -2.75 12.36 3.08
C ARG A 20 -2.11 11.11 3.67
N VAL A 21 -2.24 10.93 4.97
CA VAL A 21 -1.65 9.77 5.67
C VAL A 21 -2.74 8.84 6.16
N PHE A 22 -2.59 7.55 5.86
CA PHE A 22 -3.49 6.46 6.20
C PHE A 22 -2.76 5.39 7.02
N PHE A 23 -3.54 4.57 7.74
CA PHE A 23 -3.06 3.45 8.53
C PHE A 23 -4.00 2.27 8.38
N ALA A 24 -3.44 1.08 8.13
CA ALA A 24 -4.14 -0.20 8.15
C ALA A 24 -3.47 -1.12 9.17
N PRO A 25 -4.19 -1.63 10.18
CA PRO A 25 -3.60 -2.47 11.23
C PRO A 25 -3.26 -3.87 10.70
N GLY A 26 -2.23 -4.48 11.27
CA GLY A 26 -2.06 -5.93 11.23
C GLY A 26 -3.14 -6.63 12.07
N ARG A 27 -3.18 -7.96 12.00
CA ARG A 27 -4.20 -8.75 12.70
C ARG A 27 -3.62 -10.03 13.27
N VAL A 28 -4.17 -10.45 14.41
CA VAL A 28 -3.99 -11.79 14.97
C VAL A 28 -5.34 -12.49 14.98
N ASN A 29 -5.36 -13.80 14.76
CA ASN A 29 -6.56 -14.59 14.97
C ASN A 29 -6.55 -15.11 16.41
N MET A 30 -7.61 -14.87 17.18
CA MET A 30 -7.69 -15.40 18.55
C MET A 30 -8.06 -16.89 18.54
N ILE A 31 -8.96 -17.27 17.61
CA ILE A 31 -9.40 -18.65 17.38
C ILE A 31 -10.05 -18.76 15.99
N GLY A 32 -10.11 -19.99 15.45
CA GLY A 32 -10.75 -20.30 14.17
C GLY A 32 -9.75 -20.45 13.02
N GLU A 33 -8.53 -20.93 13.29
CA GLU A 33 -7.55 -21.15 12.22
C GLU A 33 -7.99 -22.19 11.21
N HIS A 34 -7.65 -21.97 9.94
CA HIS A 34 -8.02 -22.83 8.81
C HIS A 34 -9.53 -23.02 8.60
N THR A 35 -10.38 -22.18 9.19
CA THR A 35 -11.84 -22.27 9.03
C THR A 35 -12.40 -21.29 8.01
N ASP A 36 -11.70 -20.19 7.74
CA ASP A 36 -12.11 -19.09 6.87
C ASP A 36 -12.39 -19.56 5.43
N TYR A 37 -11.48 -20.32 4.84
CA TYR A 37 -11.65 -20.88 3.50
C TYR A 37 -12.53 -22.15 3.46
N ASN A 38 -13.01 -22.62 4.62
CA ASN A 38 -13.93 -23.75 4.75
C ASN A 38 -15.37 -23.30 5.10
N GLY A 39 -15.66 -22.00 5.11
CA GLY A 39 -16.97 -21.45 5.44
C GLY A 39 -17.30 -21.45 6.94
N GLY A 40 -16.30 -21.60 7.80
CA GLY A 40 -16.45 -21.51 9.25
C GLY A 40 -16.35 -20.07 9.80
N HIS A 41 -16.45 -19.94 11.12
CA HIS A 41 -16.31 -18.66 11.81
C HIS A 41 -14.89 -18.44 12.32
N VAL A 42 -14.42 -17.19 12.22
CA VAL A 42 -13.13 -16.74 12.75
C VAL A 42 -13.34 -15.65 13.81
N PHE A 43 -12.38 -15.49 14.72
CA PHE A 43 -12.40 -14.42 15.70
C PHE A 43 -11.08 -13.61 15.71
N PRO A 44 -10.86 -12.75 14.71
CA PRO A 44 -9.65 -11.94 14.63
C PRO A 44 -9.73 -10.66 15.46
N CYS A 45 -8.55 -10.11 15.77
CA CYS A 45 -8.39 -8.81 16.41
C CYS A 45 -7.34 -7.98 15.67
N ALA A 46 -7.63 -6.69 15.50
CA ALA A 46 -6.69 -5.72 14.94
C ALA A 46 -5.61 -5.36 15.96
N LEU A 47 -4.36 -5.26 15.51
CA LEU A 47 -3.24 -4.86 16.33
C LEU A 47 -2.98 -3.35 16.24
N THR A 48 -2.19 -2.83 17.17
CA THR A 48 -1.69 -1.45 17.13
C THR A 48 -0.51 -1.27 16.17
N ILE A 49 0.12 -2.37 15.74
CA ILE A 49 1.12 -2.41 14.67
C ILE A 49 0.40 -2.61 13.32
N GLY A 50 0.96 -2.06 12.24
CA GLY A 50 0.33 -2.06 10.93
C GLY A 50 1.18 -1.39 9.85
N THR A 51 0.53 -1.05 8.75
CA THR A 51 1.11 -0.37 7.60
C THR A 51 0.57 1.04 7.49
N TYR A 52 1.47 2.00 7.35
CA TYR A 52 1.19 3.40 7.10
C TYR A 52 1.45 3.73 5.63
N ALA A 53 0.64 4.62 5.07
CA ALA A 53 0.79 5.13 3.72
C ALA A 53 0.64 6.65 3.68
N ALA A 54 1.58 7.37 3.07
CA ALA A 54 1.41 8.77 2.70
C ALA A 54 1.20 8.87 1.19
N VAL A 55 0.08 9.45 0.76
CA VAL A 55 -0.38 9.43 -0.64
C VAL A 55 -0.71 10.84 -1.11
N ARG A 56 -0.24 11.19 -2.31
CA ARG A 56 -0.64 12.40 -3.04
C ARG A 56 -1.07 12.01 -4.45
N LEU A 57 -2.23 12.52 -4.89
CA LEU A 57 -2.69 12.36 -6.26
C LEU A 57 -1.80 13.12 -7.24
N ARG A 58 -1.72 12.63 -8.46
CA ARG A 58 -1.05 13.27 -9.59
C ARG A 58 -2.08 13.68 -10.62
N GLU A 59 -1.71 14.61 -11.49
CA GLU A 59 -2.56 14.99 -12.63
C GLU A 59 -2.37 14.04 -13.83
N ASP A 60 -1.27 13.28 -13.84
CA ASP A 60 -1.02 12.21 -14.82
C ASP A 60 -1.52 10.85 -14.31
N ARG A 61 -1.36 9.81 -15.12
CA ARG A 61 -1.75 8.42 -14.81
C ARG A 61 -0.63 7.59 -14.19
N GLN A 62 0.47 8.23 -13.80
CA GLN A 62 1.67 7.54 -13.30
C GLN A 62 1.52 7.11 -11.85
N LEU A 63 2.07 5.94 -11.52
CA LEU A 63 2.04 5.37 -10.19
C LEU A 63 3.48 5.25 -9.69
N ASN A 64 3.80 5.94 -8.60
CA ASN A 64 5.13 5.89 -8.00
C ASN A 64 5.04 5.33 -6.57
N PHE A 65 5.70 4.21 -6.34
CA PHE A 65 5.67 3.48 -5.08
C PHE A 65 7.04 3.51 -4.43
N TYR A 66 7.09 3.90 -3.16
CA TYR A 66 8.29 3.84 -2.33
C TYR A 66 7.97 3.16 -1.00
N SER A 67 8.91 2.36 -0.49
CA SER A 67 8.77 1.72 0.82
C SER A 67 10.01 2.00 1.67
N MET A 68 9.78 2.55 2.86
CA MET A 68 10.81 2.74 3.88
C MET A 68 11.34 1.41 4.45
N ASN A 69 10.64 0.29 4.20
CA ASN A 69 11.12 -1.03 4.61
C ASN A 69 12.09 -1.65 3.60
N PHE A 70 12.13 -1.13 2.37
CA PHE A 70 12.91 -1.64 1.24
C PHE A 70 13.54 -0.47 0.47
N GLU A 71 14.27 0.38 1.18
CA GLU A 71 14.84 1.62 0.60
C GLU A 71 15.77 1.34 -0.59
N GLU A 72 16.42 0.18 -0.60
CA GLU A 72 17.33 -0.28 -1.65
C GLU A 72 16.66 -0.51 -3.01
N LEU A 73 15.34 -0.73 -3.03
CA LEU A 73 14.57 -0.86 -4.26
C LEU A 73 14.25 0.50 -4.89
N GLY A 74 14.43 1.60 -4.14
CA GLY A 74 14.11 2.95 -4.59
C GLY A 74 12.63 3.12 -4.94
N VAL A 75 12.35 4.04 -5.87
CA VAL A 75 10.99 4.30 -6.37
C VAL A 75 10.67 3.34 -7.50
N ILE A 76 9.69 2.47 -7.28
CA ILE A 76 9.11 1.60 -8.30
C ILE A 76 8.04 2.38 -9.06
N ARG A 77 8.14 2.44 -10.39
CA ARG A 77 7.25 3.24 -11.24
C ARG A 77 6.39 2.34 -12.11
N SER A 78 5.12 2.69 -12.26
CA SER A 78 4.15 2.01 -13.10
C SER A 78 3.10 3.00 -13.63
N SER A 79 2.06 2.50 -14.30
CA SER A 79 0.96 3.31 -14.83
C SER A 79 -0.38 2.64 -14.54
N LEU A 80 -1.44 3.43 -14.40
CA LEU A 80 -2.81 2.93 -14.40
C LEU A 80 -3.18 2.19 -15.70
N ASP A 81 -2.44 2.42 -16.77
CA ASP A 81 -2.62 1.74 -18.06
C ASP A 81 -1.92 0.36 -18.09
N GLU A 82 -1.13 0.02 -17.07
CA GLU A 82 -0.30 -1.18 -17.03
C GLU A 82 -0.36 -1.91 -15.66
N LEU A 83 -1.58 -2.22 -15.24
CA LEU A 83 -1.86 -2.94 -13.99
C LEU A 83 -1.68 -4.46 -14.13
N VAL A 84 -0.51 -4.90 -14.60
CA VAL A 84 -0.14 -6.32 -14.72
C VAL A 84 0.84 -6.76 -13.64
N ASN A 85 0.82 -8.04 -13.26
CA ASN A 85 1.82 -8.58 -12.34
C ASN A 85 3.18 -8.71 -13.04
N LYS A 86 4.20 -8.03 -12.51
CA LYS A 86 5.57 -8.01 -13.05
C LYS A 86 6.54 -8.38 -11.95
N LYS A 87 7.42 -9.36 -12.21
CA LYS A 87 8.36 -9.86 -11.18
C LYS A 87 9.27 -8.75 -10.66
N GLU A 88 9.69 -7.86 -11.55
CA GLU A 88 10.52 -6.69 -11.28
C GLU A 88 9.86 -5.65 -10.36
N ASP A 89 8.52 -5.58 -10.32
CA ASP A 89 7.78 -4.64 -9.46
C ASP A 89 7.69 -5.12 -8.00
N ASN A 90 8.15 -6.35 -7.71
CA ASN A 90 8.27 -6.90 -6.36
C ASN A 90 7.00 -6.66 -5.51
N TRP A 91 7.11 -6.00 -4.36
CA TRP A 91 6.01 -5.70 -3.45
C TRP A 91 4.99 -4.71 -4.04
N ALA A 92 5.35 -3.90 -5.03
CA ALA A 92 4.43 -2.95 -5.66
C ALA A 92 3.32 -3.67 -6.46
N ASN A 93 3.47 -4.96 -6.75
CA ASN A 93 2.39 -5.77 -7.30
C ASN A 93 1.16 -5.84 -6.40
N TYR A 94 1.30 -5.75 -5.06
CA TYR A 94 0.16 -5.76 -4.14
C TYR A 94 -0.76 -4.54 -4.37
N PRO A 95 -0.29 -3.28 -4.27
CA PRO A 95 -1.14 -2.13 -4.55
C PRO A 95 -1.60 -2.07 -6.02
N LYS A 96 -0.80 -2.53 -6.99
CA LYS A 96 -1.27 -2.66 -8.39
C LYS A 96 -2.47 -3.60 -8.53
N GLY A 97 -2.43 -4.75 -7.85
CA GLY A 97 -3.54 -5.70 -7.81
C GLY A 97 -4.81 -5.11 -7.20
N ILE A 98 -4.69 -4.25 -6.19
CA ILE A 98 -5.84 -3.52 -5.61
C ILE A 98 -6.45 -2.58 -6.66
N LEU A 99 -5.63 -1.78 -7.36
CA LEU A 99 -6.12 -0.87 -8.40
C LEU A 99 -6.82 -1.63 -9.53
N TRP A 100 -6.24 -2.76 -9.94
CA TRP A 100 -6.85 -3.65 -10.93
C TRP A 100 -8.21 -4.16 -10.45
N ALA A 101 -8.28 -4.73 -9.24
CA ALA A 101 -9.52 -5.27 -8.68
C ALA A 101 -10.61 -4.21 -8.51
N LEU A 102 -10.24 -2.98 -8.15
CA LEU A 102 -11.18 -1.84 -8.10
C LEU A 102 -11.72 -1.50 -9.49
N GLY A 103 -10.87 -1.54 -10.52
CA GLY A 103 -11.28 -1.36 -11.92
C GLY A 103 -12.30 -2.41 -12.37
N GLU A 104 -12.08 -3.68 -12.02
CA GLU A 104 -13.03 -4.78 -12.31
C GLU A 104 -14.40 -4.56 -11.65
N HIS A 105 -14.46 -3.81 -10.54
CA HIS A 105 -15.70 -3.44 -9.85
C HIS A 105 -16.24 -2.06 -10.25
N SER A 106 -15.88 -1.57 -11.45
CA SER A 106 -16.37 -0.31 -12.04
C SER A 106 -16.00 0.98 -11.27
N TYR A 107 -15.03 0.92 -10.35
CA TYR A 107 -14.47 2.14 -9.77
C TYR A 107 -13.56 2.83 -10.77
N LYS A 108 -13.84 4.09 -11.08
CA LYS A 108 -13.02 4.89 -11.99
C LYS A 108 -11.82 5.47 -11.24
N ILE A 109 -10.63 5.01 -11.61
CA ILE A 109 -9.35 5.58 -11.18
C ILE A 109 -8.69 6.20 -12.41
N ASP A 110 -8.82 7.51 -12.54
CA ASP A 110 -8.37 8.28 -13.69
C ASP A 110 -7.03 8.98 -13.47
N ARG A 111 -6.65 9.16 -12.21
CA ARG A 111 -5.42 9.84 -11.77
C ARG A 111 -4.48 8.92 -11.02
N GLY A 112 -3.21 9.05 -11.35
CA GLY A 112 -2.09 8.40 -10.69
C GLY A 112 -1.79 9.01 -9.32
N PHE A 113 -0.75 8.50 -8.67
CA PHE A 113 -0.34 8.97 -7.35
C PHE A 113 1.12 8.66 -7.04
N ASP A 114 1.67 9.47 -6.15
CA ASP A 114 2.90 9.17 -5.43
C ASP A 114 2.52 8.59 -4.05
N ILE A 115 3.18 7.52 -3.62
CA ILE A 115 2.91 6.88 -2.33
C ILE A 115 4.18 6.41 -1.63
N VAL A 116 4.29 6.71 -0.34
CA VAL A 116 5.30 6.18 0.58
C VAL A 116 4.65 5.23 1.56
N TYR A 117 5.22 4.04 1.72
CA TYR A 117 4.82 3.02 2.69
C TYR A 117 5.82 2.86 3.82
N TYR A 118 5.31 2.50 5.01
CA TYR A 118 6.09 1.98 6.12
C TYR A 118 5.23 1.02 6.96
N GLY A 119 5.71 -0.20 7.15
CA GLY A 119 5.13 -1.20 8.03
C GLY A 119 6.01 -1.44 9.26
N ASN A 120 5.37 -1.54 10.43
CA ASN A 120 6.03 -2.03 11.66
C ASN A 120 5.54 -3.42 12.08
N ILE A 121 4.96 -4.17 11.13
CA ILE A 121 4.68 -5.60 11.26
C ILE A 121 5.97 -6.36 10.93
N PRO A 122 6.44 -7.31 11.77
CA PRO A 122 7.61 -8.12 11.44
C PRO A 122 7.40 -8.94 10.17
N ASN A 123 8.42 -9.01 9.31
CA ASN A 123 8.39 -9.88 8.13
C ASN A 123 8.24 -11.35 8.56
N ALA A 124 7.43 -12.12 7.84
CA ALA A 124 7.13 -13.53 8.11
C ALA A 124 6.53 -13.81 9.51
N SER A 125 5.65 -12.92 9.98
CA SER A 125 4.83 -13.12 11.19
C SER A 125 3.43 -13.65 10.91
#